data_AF-A0A850MAR2-F1
#
_entry.id   AF-A0A850MAR2-F1
#
_cell.length_a   1.000
_cell.length_b   1.000
_cell.length_c   1.000
_cell.angle_alpha   90.00
_cell.angle_beta   90.00
_cell.angle_gamma   90.00
#
_symmetry.space_group_name_H-M   'P 1'
#
loop_
_entity.id
_entity.type
_entity.pdbx_description
1 polymer ?
#
loop_
_entity_poly.entity_id
_entity_poly.type
_entity_poly.pdbx_seq_one_letter_code
_entity_poly.pdbx_strand_id
1 'polypeptide(L)' 'MQVESIETSTVLTKVTVEKQTTVGDLLTQLKIPSGKYLAVLVDGKKADLDEQVNEGQKVIILPMIAGG' A
#
# COMPACT_ATOMS: atom_id res chain seq x y z
N MET A 1 11.13 -5.92 11.51
CA MET A 1 11.07 -6.22 10.06
C MET A 1 11.24 -4.89 9.35
N GLN A 2 12.21 -4.82 8.43
CA GLN A 2 12.76 -3.57 7.89
C GLN A 2 12.00 -3.20 6.61
N VAL A 3 11.79 -1.91 6.42
CA VAL A 3 11.20 -1.27 5.25
C VAL A 3 12.29 -0.39 4.67
N GLU A 4 12.68 -0.61 3.41
CA GLU A 4 13.83 0.08 2.82
C GLU A 4 13.64 1.60 2.74
N SER A 5 12.43 2.06 2.38
CA SER A 5 12.09 3.49 2.34
C SER A 5 10.58 3.69 2.34
N ILE A 6 10.09 4.53 3.26
CA ILE A 6 8.70 5.00 3.26
C ILE A 6 8.73 6.48 2.91
N GLU A 7 8.26 6.82 1.71
CA GLU A 7 8.00 8.21 1.35
C GLU A 7 6.55 8.56 1.73
N THR A 8 6.38 9.16 2.91
CA THR A 8 5.08 9.68 3.35
C THR A 8 4.96 11.13 2.91
N SER A 9 4.32 11.36 1.76
CA SER A 9 3.82 12.70 1.41
C SER A 9 2.37 12.82 1.88
N THR A 10 1.90 14.01 2.27
CA THR A 10 0.54 14.29 2.78
C THR A 10 -0.62 13.77 1.90
N VAL A 11 -0.32 13.27 0.70
CA VAL A 11 -1.29 12.89 -0.34
C VAL A 11 -1.26 11.38 -0.66
N LEU A 12 -0.16 10.65 -0.42
CA LEU A 12 -0.03 9.24 -0.80
C LEU A 12 1.17 8.55 -0.13
N THR A 13 0.98 7.27 0.22
CA THR A 13 2.04 6.41 0.76
C THR A 13 2.55 5.49 -0.34
N LYS A 14 3.86 5.54 -0.60
CA LYS A 14 4.55 4.61 -1.50
C LYS A 14 5.36 3.61 -0.69
N VAL A 15 5.24 2.34 -1.06
CA VAL A 15 5.99 1.25 -0.44
C VAL A 15 6.57 0.35 -1.52
N THR A 16 7.85 0.02 -1.37
CA THR A 16 8.53 -1.00 -2.18
C THR A 16 8.61 -2.28 -1.34
N VAL A 17 8.24 -3.41 -1.93
CA VAL A 17 8.16 -4.69 -1.24
C VAL A 17 9.47 -5.45 -1.38
N GLU A 18 10.04 -5.93 -0.27
CA GLU A 18 11.28 -6.71 -0.24
C GLU A 18 11.05 -8.22 -0.19
N LYS A 19 9.85 -8.69 0.19
CA LYS A 19 9.49 -10.11 0.24
C LYS A 19 8.04 -10.31 -0.12
N GLN A 20 7.73 -11.44 -0.74
CA GLN A 20 6.37 -11.80 -1.11
C GLN A 20 5.42 -11.68 0.09
N THR A 21 4.37 -10.87 -0.08
CA THR A 21 3.34 -10.62 0.93
C THR A 21 2.00 -10.36 0.25
N THR A 22 0.93 -10.16 0.99
CA THR A 22 -0.37 -9.76 0.44
C THR A 22 -0.59 -8.26 0.65
N VAL A 23 -1.46 -7.67 -0.15
CA VAL A 23 -1.88 -6.27 0.06
C VAL A 23 -2.47 -6.07 1.47
N GLY A 24 -3.27 -7.04 1.95
CA GLY A 24 -3.85 -7.02 3.29
C GLY A 24 -2.81 -7.05 4.42
N ASP A 25 -1.78 -7.89 4.27
CA ASP A 25 -0.66 -7.94 5.22
C ASP A 25 0.15 -6.64 5.20
N LEU A 26 0.39 -6.07 4.03
CA LEU A 26 1.07 -4.77 3.89
C LEU A 26 0.33 -3.65 4.61
N LEU A 27 -0.99 -3.55 4.41
CA LEU A 27 -1.80 -2.54 5.09
C LEU A 27 -1.78 -2.72 6.61
N THR A 28 -1.81 -3.96 7.08
CA THR A 28 -1.72 -4.30 8.50
C THR A 28 -0.37 -3.91 9.09
N GLN A 29 0.73 -4.22 8.39
CA GLN A 29 2.10 -3.86 8.80
C GLN A 29 2.30 -2.34 8.86
N LEU A 30 1.72 -1.60 7.90
CA LEU A 30 1.76 -0.14 7.85
C LEU A 30 0.76 0.51 8.81
N LYS A 31 -0.02 -0.29 9.56
CA LYS A 31 -1.06 0.15 10.49
C LYS A 31 -2.09 1.06 9.83
N ILE A 32 -2.40 0.82 8.55
CA ILE A 32 -3.42 1.57 7.82
C ILE A 32 -4.76 0.88 8.06
N PRO A 33 -5.73 1.54 8.72
CA PRO A 33 -7.02 0.93 9.01
C PRO A 33 -7.80 0.62 7.74
N SER A 34 -8.48 -0.53 7.72
CA SER A 34 -9.50 -0.85 6.72
C SER A 34 -10.54 0.26 6.65
N GLY A 35 -10.68 0.90 5.49
CA GLY A 35 -11.62 2.02 5.28
C GLY A 35 -11.02 3.43 5.39
N LYS A 36 -9.71 3.57 5.69
CA LYS A 36 -8.99 4.86 5.62
C LYS A 36 -8.31 5.11 4.27
N TYR A 37 -8.36 4.14 3.37
CA TYR A 37 -7.84 4.22 2.01
C TYR A 37 -8.96 4.04 0.98
N LEU A 38 -8.83 4.71 -0.16
CA LEU A 38 -9.74 4.60 -1.29
C LEU A 38 -9.43 3.34 -2.12
N ALA A 39 -8.15 3.13 -2.42
CA ALA A 39 -7.68 2.02 -3.24
C ALA A 39 -6.19 1.76 -2.98
N VAL A 40 -5.78 0.52 -3.20
CA VAL A 40 -4.37 0.15 -3.29
C VAL A 40 -4.05 -0.15 -4.74
N LEU A 41 -2.93 0.40 -5.22
CA LEU A 41 -2.41 0.15 -6.56
C LEU A 41 -1.09 -0.61 -6.45
N VAL A 42 -0.99 -1.73 -7.16
CA VAL A 42 0.25 -2.50 -7.34
C VAL A 42 0.68 -2.31 -8.79
N ASP A 43 1.89 -1.76 -9.01
CA ASP A 43 2.42 -1.39 -10.33
C ASP A 43 1.44 -0.55 -11.18
N GLY A 44 0.68 0.32 -10.51
CA GLY A 44 -0.31 1.21 -11.14
C GLY A 44 -1.67 0.59 -11.43
N LYS A 45 -1.89 -0.70 -11.10
CA LYS A 45 -3.18 -1.38 -11.23
C LYS A 45 -3.85 -1.55 -9.87
N LYS A 46 -5.17 -1.39 -9.81
CA LYS A 46 -5.93 -1.64 -8.58
C LYS A 46 -5.79 -3.12 -8.19
N ALA A 47 -5.43 -3.35 -6.94
CA ALA A 47 -5.25 -4.69 -6.37
C ALA A 47 -6.23 -4.90 -5.21
N ASP A 48 -6.67 -6.15 -5.05
CA ASP A 48 -7.49 -6.58 -3.92
C ASP A 48 -6.61 -6.94 -2.72
N LEU A 49 -7.23 -7.09 -1.55
CA LEU A 49 -6.49 -7.39 -0.30
C LEU A 49 -5.76 -8.73 -0.33
N ASP A 50 -6.32 -9.70 -1.05
CA ASP A 50 -5.77 -11.03 -1.22
C ASP A 50 -4.72 -11.11 -2.34
N GLU A 51 -4.51 -10.02 -3.09
CA GLU A 51 -3.52 -10.00 -4.16
C GLU A 51 -2.11 -10.13 -3.59
N GLN A 52 -1.32 -11.02 -4.17
CA GLN A 52 0.07 -11.20 -3.83
C GLN A 52 0.91 -10.08 -4.44
N VAL A 53 1.72 -9.45 -3.60
CA VAL A 53 2.72 -8.48 -3.99
C VAL A 53 4.10 -9.12 -3.84
N ASN A 54 4.79 -9.22 -4.96
CA ASN A 54 6.13 -9.78 -5.04
C ASN A 54 7.19 -8.71 -4.76
N GLU A 55 8.41 -9.20 -4.52
CA GLU A 55 9.58 -8.35 -4.34
C GLU A 55 9.80 -7.41 -5.55
N GLY A 56 10.15 -6.16 -5.27
CA GLY A 56 10.40 -5.11 -6.28
C GLY A 56 9.15 -4.45 -6.86
N GLN A 57 7.95 -4.95 -6.55
CA GLN A 57 6.71 -4.31 -7.00
C GLN A 57 6.41 -3.04 -6.21
N LYS A 58 5.81 -2.07 -6.90
CA LYS A 58 5.50 -0.76 -6.33
C LYS A 58 4.07 -0.71 -5.83
N VAL A 59 3.91 -0.44 -4.54
CA VAL A 59 2.60 -0.30 -3.91
C VAL A 59 2.32 1.17 -3.63
N ILE A 60 1.19 1.66 -4.12
CA ILE A 60 0.69 3.01 -3.88
C ILE A 60 -0.64 2.90 -3.16
N ILE A 61 -0.72 3.50 -1.98
CA ILE A 61 -1.92 3.47 -1.16
C ILE A 61 -2.56 4.85 -1.25
N LEU A 62 -3.74 4.91 -1.85
CA LEU A 62 -4.49 6.15 -2.01
C LEU A 62 -5.36 6.36 -0.77
N PRO A 63 -5.20 7.47 -0.03
CA PRO A 63 -6.07 7.78 1.10
C PRO A 63 -7.49 8.06 0.63
N MET A 64 -8.48 7.82 1.49
CA MET A 64 -9.85 8.26 1.24
C MET A 64 -9.90 9.79 1.32
N ILE A 65 -9.92 10.45 0.17
CA ILE A 65 -10.16 11.89 0.09
C ILE A 65 -11.67 12.15 0.11
N ALA A 66 -12.17 12.70 1.21
CA ALA A 66 -13.49 13.29 1.24
C ALA A 66 -13.41 14.63 0.47
N GLY A 67 -13.81 14.61 -0.81
CA GLY A 67 -14.01 15.85 -1.57
C GLY A 67 -15.09 16.67 -0.87
N GLY A 68 -14.75 17.93 -0.55
CA GLY A 68 -15.71 18.92 -0.04
C GLY A 68 -16.71 19.35 -1.09
#